data_AF-A0A976QJM7-F1
#
_entry.id   AF-A0A976QJM7-F1
#
_cell.length_a   1.000
_cell.length_b   1.000
_cell.length_c   1.000
_cell.angle_alpha   90.00
_cell.angle_beta   90.00
_cell.angle_gamma   90.00
#
_symmetry.space_group_name_H-M   'P 1'
#
loop_
_entity.id
_entity.type
_entity.pdbx_description
1 polymer ?
#
loop_
_entity_poly.entity_id
_entity_poly.type
_entity_poly.pdbx_seq_one_letter_code
_entity_poly.pdbx_strand_id
1 'polypeptide(L)'
;MLRCIKSSSLSLILTVFWVGSLYSKCPESDLSRDCLVDLPDVQVFDVQWLAPPKSIAELNADDIIKLYDFALMADQSNLEGIPLAINEFMASNSDCIQDPQGQCDDWIEIHNYGPDAINIGGMYL
;
A
#
# COMPACT_ATOMS: atom_id res chain seq x y z
N MET A 1 61.81 -43.50 -2.47
CA MET A 1 62.36 -43.06 -1.18
C MET A 1 61.97 -41.59 -0.97
N LEU A 2 61.85 -41.18 0.29
CA LEU A 2 61.10 -40.03 0.83
C LEU A 2 61.35 -38.61 0.25
N ARG A 3 60.24 -37.86 0.14
CA ARG A 3 59.90 -36.45 0.54
C ARG A 3 60.96 -35.32 0.47
N CYS A 4 60.56 -34.12 -0.02
CA CYS A 4 60.23 -32.95 0.82
C CYS A 4 59.62 -31.75 0.05
N ILE A 5 58.74 -31.01 0.73
CA ILE A 5 57.86 -29.90 0.27
C ILE A 5 58.55 -28.53 0.36
N LYS A 6 58.16 -27.57 -0.49
CA LYS A 6 58.21 -26.10 -0.30
C LYS A 6 57.43 -25.48 -1.48
N SER A 7 56.58 -24.46 -1.41
CA SER A 7 56.03 -23.59 -0.36
C SER A 7 55.11 -22.61 -1.13
N SER A 8 53.92 -22.30 -0.58
CA SER A 8 53.23 -20.98 -0.70
C SER A 8 52.86 -20.48 -2.11
N SER A 9 51.64 -20.07 -2.44
CA SER A 9 50.63 -19.38 -1.63
C SER A 9 49.25 -19.67 -2.23
N LEU A 10 48.29 -20.12 -1.42
CA LEU A 10 46.88 -19.95 -1.78
C LEU A 10 46.63 -18.45 -1.87
N SER A 11 46.34 -17.94 -3.07
CA SER A 11 45.81 -16.59 -3.22
C SER A 11 44.37 -16.61 -2.70
N LEU A 12 44.23 -16.46 -1.38
CA LEU A 12 42.95 -16.16 -0.75
C LEU A 12 42.60 -14.73 -1.16
N ILE A 13 41.95 -14.57 -2.32
CA ILE A 13 41.31 -13.32 -2.66
C ILE A 13 40.14 -13.20 -1.69
N LEU A 14 40.38 -12.54 -0.56
CA LEU A 14 39.34 -12.07 0.32
C LEU A 14 38.62 -10.95 -0.45
N THR A 15 37.70 -11.31 -1.35
CA THR A 15 36.68 -10.38 -1.80
C THR A 15 35.87 -10.06 -0.56
N VAL A 16 36.23 -8.97 0.11
CA VAL A 16 35.30 -8.31 1.01
C VAL A 16 34.17 -7.86 0.11
N PHE A 17 33.16 -8.72 -0.03
CA PHE A 17 31.84 -8.28 -0.41
C PHE A 17 31.46 -7.30 0.69
N TRP A 18 31.73 -6.01 0.44
CA TRP A 18 30.89 -4.98 1.01
C TRP A 18 29.49 -5.33 0.53
N VAL A 19 28.77 -6.10 1.34
CA VAL A 19 27.32 -6.09 1.32
C VAL A 19 26.96 -4.70 1.83
N GLY A 20 27.17 -3.70 0.98
CA GLY A 20 26.49 -2.43 1.13
C GLY A 20 25.03 -2.79 1.02
N SER A 21 24.34 -2.83 2.16
CA SER A 21 22.89 -2.88 2.18
C SER A 21 22.41 -1.69 1.35
N LEU A 22 21.98 -1.94 0.12
CA LEU A 22 21.15 -1.03 -0.64
C LEU A 22 19.77 -1.05 -0.01
N TYR A 23 19.62 -0.49 1.19
CA TYR A 23 18.29 -0.17 1.70
C TYR A 23 17.80 1.03 0.90
N SER A 24 16.90 0.80 -0.05
CA SER A 24 16.04 1.88 -0.52
C SER A 24 15.33 2.45 0.71
N LYS A 25 15.40 3.77 0.92
CA LYS A 25 14.63 4.43 1.97
C LYS A 25 13.15 4.10 1.70
N CYS A 26 12.44 3.56 2.69
CA CYS A 26 11.02 3.23 2.52
C CYS A 26 10.21 4.51 2.31
N PRO A 27 9.10 4.46 1.56
CA PRO A 27 8.25 5.61 1.31
C PRO A 27 7.81 6.26 2.63
N GLU A 28 7.65 7.58 2.64
CA GLU A 28 7.19 8.28 3.86
C GLU A 28 5.71 7.98 4.16
N SER A 29 4.97 7.48 3.17
CA SER A 29 3.58 7.03 3.30
C SER A 29 3.40 5.60 3.81
N ASP A 30 4.49 4.87 4.10
CA ASP A 30 4.45 3.54 4.75
C ASP A 30 4.20 3.72 6.26
N LEU A 31 2.94 3.67 6.66
CA LEU A 31 2.49 3.87 8.04
C LEU A 31 2.49 2.57 8.85
N SER A 32 2.35 1.43 8.17
CA SER A 32 2.30 0.08 8.75
C SER A 32 3.71 -0.50 9.00
N ARG A 33 4.74 0.07 8.37
CA ARG A 33 6.18 -0.23 8.49
C ARG A 33 6.59 -1.54 7.85
N ASP A 34 6.01 -1.88 6.71
CA ASP A 34 6.39 -3.05 5.92
C ASP A 34 7.10 -2.71 4.60
N CYS A 35 7.39 -1.42 4.39
CA CYS A 35 8.03 -0.82 3.22
C CYS A 35 7.22 -0.94 1.92
N LEU A 36 5.93 -1.22 2.03
CA LEU A 36 4.93 -1.06 0.98
C LEU A 36 4.05 0.14 1.32
N VAL A 37 3.29 0.60 0.33
CA VAL A 37 2.23 1.59 0.53
C VAL A 37 0.96 0.95 0.00
N ASP A 38 0.20 0.31 0.88
CA ASP A 38 -0.95 -0.55 0.58
C ASP A 38 -2.09 -0.42 1.62
N LEU A 39 -3.01 -1.39 1.64
CA LEU A 39 -4.22 -1.32 2.48
C LEU A 39 -3.93 -1.21 4.00
N PRO A 40 -3.00 -1.97 4.58
CA PRO A 40 -2.48 -1.74 5.92
C PRO A 40 -2.17 -0.27 6.25
N ASP A 41 -1.57 0.50 5.34
CA ASP A 41 -1.28 1.92 5.59
C ASP A 41 -2.53 2.77 5.63
N VAL A 42 -3.49 2.50 4.74
CA VAL A 42 -4.80 3.15 4.71
C VAL A 42 -5.57 2.90 6.02
N GLN A 43 -5.45 1.70 6.60
CA GLN A 43 -6.07 1.38 7.89
C GLN A 43 -5.44 2.18 9.05
N VAL A 44 -4.13 2.38 9.02
CA VAL A 44 -3.42 3.23 10.01
C VAL A 44 -3.76 4.71 9.81
N PHE A 45 -4.00 5.12 8.56
CA PHE A 45 -4.43 6.47 8.23
C PHE A 45 -5.84 6.78 8.73
N ASP A 46 -6.79 5.85 8.53
CA ASP A 46 -8.20 6.01 8.95
C ASP A 46 -8.33 6.25 10.46
N VAL A 47 -7.55 5.54 11.29
CA VAL A 47 -7.56 5.75 12.75
C VAL A 47 -7.03 7.13 13.18
N GLN A 48 -6.40 7.87 12.27
CA GLN A 48 -5.86 9.20 12.51
C GLN A 48 -6.59 10.29 11.71
N TRP A 49 -7.67 9.95 11.00
CA TRP A 49 -8.42 10.91 10.19
C TRP A 49 -8.95 12.08 11.04
N LEU A 50 -8.64 13.31 10.62
CA LEU A 50 -8.98 14.55 11.34
C LEU A 50 -8.38 14.64 12.75
N ALA A 51 -7.35 13.84 13.07
CA ALA A 51 -6.65 13.92 14.33
C ALA A 51 -5.81 15.22 14.46
N PRO A 52 -5.56 15.71 15.68
CA PRO A 52 -4.68 16.85 15.94
C PRO A 52 -3.22 16.61 15.53
N PRO A 53 -2.40 17.66 15.42
CA PRO A 53 -1.02 17.55 14.95
C PRO A 53 -0.15 16.66 15.85
N LYS A 54 0.80 15.95 15.22
CA LYS A 54 1.69 14.88 15.74
C LYS A 54 1.20 13.46 15.49
N SER A 55 1.05 13.13 14.23
CA SER A 55 0.61 11.82 13.80
C SER A 55 1.49 11.33 12.66
N ILE A 56 1.64 10.01 12.50
CA ILE A 56 2.47 9.44 11.42
C ILE A 56 1.81 9.57 10.05
N ALA A 57 0.48 9.70 10.00
CA ALA A 57 -0.30 9.97 8.80
C ALA A 57 -0.28 11.43 8.33
N GLU A 58 0.46 12.31 9.01
CA GLU A 58 0.66 13.70 8.60
C GLU A 58 1.84 13.76 7.62
N LEU A 59 1.56 14.06 6.35
CA LEU A 59 2.51 13.91 5.25
C LEU A 59 2.92 15.26 4.64
N ASN A 60 2.29 16.37 5.03
CA ASN A 60 2.49 17.69 4.43
C ASN A 60 2.90 18.82 5.40
N ALA A 61 3.07 18.54 6.69
CA ALA A 61 3.38 19.51 7.74
C ALA A 61 2.36 20.68 7.88
N ASP A 62 1.07 20.45 7.60
CA ASP A 62 -0.04 21.39 7.80
C ASP A 62 -0.78 21.23 9.14
N ASP A 63 -0.30 20.33 10.00
CA ASP A 63 -0.77 20.09 11.36
C ASP A 63 -2.20 19.49 11.46
N ILE A 64 -2.84 19.04 10.37
CA ILE A 64 -4.14 18.36 10.42
C ILE A 64 -4.28 17.30 9.32
N ILE A 65 -4.54 16.05 9.72
CA ILE A 65 -4.75 14.97 8.75
C ILE A 65 -6.07 15.16 8.00
N LYS A 66 -5.98 15.32 6.68
CA LYS A 66 -7.13 15.49 5.78
C LYS A 66 -6.94 14.74 4.47
N LEU A 67 -7.86 14.99 3.55
CA LEU A 67 -7.84 14.43 2.20
C LEU A 67 -6.54 14.72 1.44
N TYR A 68 -5.85 15.82 1.76
CA TYR A 68 -4.59 16.13 1.10
C TYR A 68 -3.47 15.14 1.49
N ASP A 69 -3.36 14.76 2.75
CA ASP A 69 -2.43 13.70 3.18
C ASP A 69 -2.77 12.36 2.54
N PHE A 70 -4.07 12.03 2.45
CA PHE A 70 -4.52 10.81 1.76
C PHE A 70 -4.09 10.81 0.29
N ALA A 71 -4.16 11.97 -0.39
CA ALA A 71 -3.71 12.09 -1.77
C ALA A 71 -2.19 11.90 -1.91
N LEU A 72 -1.39 12.38 -0.95
CA LEU A 72 0.06 12.13 -0.91
C LEU A 72 0.38 10.66 -0.68
N MET A 73 -0.36 9.98 0.21
CA MET A 73 -0.27 8.54 0.40
C MET A 73 -0.59 7.79 -0.90
N ALA A 74 -1.68 8.15 -1.58
CA ALA A 74 -2.09 7.51 -2.82
C ALA A 74 -1.06 7.69 -3.95
N ASP A 75 -0.37 8.83 -4.02
CA ASP A 75 0.71 9.07 -5.00
C ASP A 75 1.91 8.14 -4.81
N GLN A 76 2.20 7.76 -3.57
CA GLN A 76 3.27 6.81 -3.22
C GLN A 76 2.79 5.36 -3.17
N SER A 77 1.49 5.11 -3.33
CA SER A 77 0.94 3.77 -3.32
C SER A 77 1.51 2.96 -4.47
N ASN A 78 2.18 1.87 -4.14
CA ASN A 78 2.69 0.92 -5.14
C ASN A 78 1.62 -0.14 -5.43
N LEU A 79 0.36 0.30 -5.44
CA LEU A 79 -0.77 -0.52 -5.83
C LEU A 79 -0.54 -0.91 -7.28
N GLU A 80 0.07 -2.07 -7.52
CA GLU A 80 -0.33 -2.88 -8.66
C GLU A 80 -1.84 -3.04 -8.49
N GLY A 81 -2.58 -2.22 -9.24
CA GLY A 81 -3.94 -1.83 -8.90
C GLY A 81 -4.77 -3.04 -8.53
N ILE A 82 -5.35 -3.02 -7.32
CA ILE A 82 -6.42 -3.95 -6.97
C ILE A 82 -7.42 -3.87 -8.12
N PRO A 83 -7.76 -4.98 -8.82
CA PRO A 83 -8.53 -4.91 -10.04
C PRO A 83 -10.03 -4.74 -9.77
N LEU A 84 -10.35 -3.84 -8.84
CA LEU A 84 -11.67 -3.36 -8.50
C LEU A 84 -11.80 -1.91 -8.97
N ALA A 85 -12.91 -1.59 -9.61
CA ALA A 85 -13.27 -0.23 -9.98
C ALA A 85 -14.68 0.08 -9.51
N ILE A 86 -14.91 1.31 -9.03
CA ILE A 86 -16.26 1.85 -8.98
C ILE A 86 -16.59 2.26 -10.42
N ASN A 87 -17.44 1.49 -11.08
CA ASN A 87 -17.77 1.71 -12.48
C ASN A 87 -19.14 2.38 -12.67
N GLU A 88 -20.02 2.30 -11.68
CA GLU A 88 -21.31 2.99 -11.69
C GLU A 88 -21.62 3.57 -10.31
N PHE A 89 -22.32 4.71 -10.30
CA PHE A 89 -22.75 5.39 -9.09
C PHE A 89 -24.11 6.03 -9.32
N MET A 90 -25.08 5.67 -8.47
CA MET A 90 -26.42 6.20 -8.48
C MET A 90 -26.77 6.75 -7.10
N ALA A 91 -26.68 8.07 -6.97
CA ALA A 91 -27.10 8.80 -5.78
C ALA A 91 -28.40 9.56 -6.03
N SER A 92 -29.19 9.76 -4.97
CA SER A 92 -30.53 10.36 -5.03
C SER A 92 -31.45 9.63 -6.01
N ASN A 93 -31.44 8.31 -5.99
CA ASN A 93 -32.31 7.49 -6.83
C ASN A 93 -33.75 7.58 -6.31
N SER A 94 -34.60 8.45 -6.85
CA SER A 94 -35.99 8.55 -6.40
C SER A 94 -36.97 7.68 -7.20
N ASP A 95 -36.65 7.44 -8.46
CA ASP A 95 -37.61 6.97 -9.47
C ASP A 95 -36.95 6.33 -10.70
N CYS A 96 -35.62 6.14 -10.70
CA CYS A 96 -34.90 5.71 -11.90
C CYS A 96 -34.74 4.19 -11.98
N ILE A 97 -34.03 3.59 -11.02
CA ILE A 97 -33.72 2.15 -11.03
C ILE A 97 -34.21 1.55 -9.72
N GLN A 98 -35.18 0.65 -9.81
CA GLN A 98 -35.67 -0.09 -8.64
C GLN A 98 -34.85 -1.36 -8.42
N ASP A 99 -34.58 -1.66 -7.16
CA ASP A 99 -34.07 -2.96 -6.74
C ASP A 99 -35.16 -4.05 -6.90
N PRO A 100 -34.84 -5.35 -6.68
CA PRO A 100 -35.83 -6.43 -6.76
C PRO A 100 -36.97 -6.32 -5.73
N GLN A 101 -36.85 -5.47 -4.71
CA GLN A 101 -37.86 -5.18 -3.71
C GLN A 101 -38.76 -3.98 -4.11
N GLY A 102 -38.46 -3.32 -5.23
CA GLY A 102 -39.20 -2.16 -5.75
C GLY A 102 -38.75 -0.83 -5.14
N GLN A 103 -37.61 -0.80 -4.46
CA GLN A 103 -37.06 0.38 -3.80
C GLN A 103 -36.07 1.11 -4.71
N CYS A 104 -36.09 2.44 -4.65
CA CYS A 104 -35.09 3.26 -5.31
C CYS A 104 -34.03 3.63 -4.27
N ASP A 105 -33.20 2.68 -3.88
CA ASP A 105 -32.11 2.96 -2.96
C ASP A 105 -30.90 3.50 -3.74
N ASP A 106 -30.06 4.29 -3.07
CA ASP A 106 -28.77 4.72 -3.60
C ASP A 106 -27.81 3.54 -3.66
N TRP A 107 -26.99 3.47 -4.71
CA TRP A 107 -26.07 2.37 -4.90
C TRP A 107 -24.79 2.78 -5.64
N ILE A 108 -23.73 2.01 -5.42
CA ILE A 108 -22.52 2.01 -6.25
C ILE A 108 -22.34 0.60 -6.82
N GLU A 109 -21.77 0.49 -8.02
CA GLU A 109 -21.27 -0.79 -8.53
C GLU A 109 -19.77 -0.87 -8.34
N ILE A 110 -19.32 -2.00 -7.81
CA ILE A 110 -17.91 -2.37 -7.73
C ILE A 110 -17.68 -3.49 -8.74
N HIS A 111 -16.95 -3.19 -9.81
CA HIS A 111 -16.59 -4.14 -10.84
C HIS A 111 -15.21 -4.74 -10.58
N ASN A 112 -15.15 -6.06 -10.44
CA ASN A 112 -13.90 -6.82 -10.45
C ASN A 112 -13.53 -7.18 -11.90
N TYR A 113 -12.52 -6.51 -12.45
CA TYR A 113 -11.98 -6.78 -13.79
C TYR A 113 -10.75 -7.72 -13.77
N GLY A 114 -10.41 -8.26 -12.59
CA GLY A 114 -9.37 -9.26 -12.42
C GLY A 114 -9.85 -10.68 -12.74
N PRO A 115 -8.91 -11.63 -12.95
CA PRO A 115 -9.25 -13.02 -13.21
C PRO A 115 -9.72 -13.79 -11.96
N ASP A 116 -9.40 -13.28 -10.77
CA ASP A 116 -9.62 -13.93 -9.48
C ASP A 116 -10.63 -13.17 -8.61
N ALA A 117 -11.36 -13.88 -7.76
CA ALA A 117 -12.26 -13.27 -6.79
C ALA A 117 -11.47 -12.53 -5.68
N ILE A 118 -11.93 -11.32 -5.32
CA ILE A 118 -11.30 -10.49 -4.30
C ILE A 118 -12.19 -10.44 -3.07
N ASN A 119 -11.61 -10.73 -1.90
CA ASN A 119 -12.30 -10.58 -0.64
C ASN A 119 -12.28 -9.11 -0.20
N ILE A 120 -13.44 -8.47 -0.22
CA ILE A 120 -13.65 -7.09 0.26
C ILE A 120 -14.27 -7.04 1.67
N GLY A 121 -14.36 -8.18 2.36
CA GLY A 121 -14.87 -8.24 3.72
C GLY A 121 -13.99 -7.41 4.67
N GLY A 122 -14.64 -6.63 5.54
CA GLY A 122 -13.95 -5.68 6.43
C GLY A 122 -13.70 -4.30 5.81
N MET A 123 -14.08 -4.08 4.55
CA MET A 123 -14.21 -2.74 3.95
C MET A 123 -15.59 -2.16 4.22
N TYR A 124 -15.71 -0.83 4.21
CA TYR A 124 -16.93 -0.09 4.51
C TYR A 124 -17.23 0.91 3.40
N LEU A 125 -18.53 1.16 3.15
CA LEU A 125 -19.08 2.16 2.22
C LEU A 125 -19.94 3.15 2.98
#